data_AF-A0A928ZTC3-F1
#
_entry.id   AF-A0A928ZTC3-F1
#
_cell.length_a   1.000
_cell.length_b   1.000
_cell.length_c   1.000
_cell.angle_alpha   90.00
_cell.angle_beta   90.00
_cell.angle_gamma   90.00
#
_symmetry.space_group_name_H-M   'P 1'
#
loop_
_entity.id
_entity.type
_entity.pdbx_description
1 polymer ?
#
loop_
_entity_poly.entity_id
_entity_poly.type
_entity_poly.pdbx_seq_one_letter_code
_entity_poly.pdbx_strand_id
1 'polypeptide(L)'
;MSDVSEPNGEQPDELEILKHKMNLELEAISVNQLHTLATLAVEKKLITAHGYRGGQYELLRDGEFVLLSPTEAIQYLQDLVNDGDQP
;
A
#
# COMPACT_ATOMS: atom_id res chain seq x y z
N MET A 1 -52.22 11.63 -20.18
CA MET A 1 -51.19 10.71 -20.70
C MET A 1 -49.94 10.98 -19.88
N SER A 2 -49.52 10.02 -19.06
CA SER A 2 -48.38 10.15 -18.15
C SER A 2 -47.14 9.72 -18.90
N ASP A 3 -46.30 10.69 -19.29
CA ASP A 3 -45.01 10.40 -19.90
C ASP A 3 -44.06 9.89 -18.82
N VAL A 4 -43.70 8.62 -18.95
CA VAL A 4 -42.76 7.93 -18.05
C VAL A 4 -41.37 8.43 -18.40
N SER A 5 -40.80 9.29 -17.55
CA SER A 5 -39.37 9.56 -17.59
C SER A 5 -38.62 8.34 -17.08
N GLU A 6 -38.02 7.57 -17.99
CA GLU A 6 -37.04 6.54 -17.62
C GLU A 6 -35.82 7.21 -16.96
N PRO A 7 -35.29 6.67 -15.85
CA PRO A 7 -34.05 7.17 -15.30
C PRO A 7 -32.91 6.68 -16.20
N ASN A 8 -32.32 7.60 -16.97
CA ASN A 8 -31.01 7.38 -17.58
C ASN A 8 -30.00 7.16 -16.44
N GLY A 9 -29.76 5.89 -16.10
CA GLY A 9 -28.60 5.52 -15.31
C GLY A 9 -27.36 5.82 -16.14
N GLU A 10 -26.65 6.89 -15.79
CA GLU A 10 -25.35 7.20 -16.35
C GLU A 10 -24.46 5.96 -16.19
N GLN A 11 -24.21 5.26 -17.29
CA GLN A 11 -23.19 4.23 -17.33
C GLN A 11 -21.85 4.93 -17.05
N PRO A 12 -21.07 4.50 -16.05
CA PRO A 12 -19.79 5.13 -15.76
C PRO A 12 -18.93 5.10 -17.02
N ASP A 13 -18.38 6.26 -17.38
CA ASP A 13 -17.50 6.46 -18.53
C ASP A 13 -16.42 5.35 -18.54
N GLU A 14 -16.19 4.75 -19.69
CA GLU A 14 -15.17 3.71 -19.89
C GLU A 14 -13.78 4.17 -19.39
N LEU A 15 -13.51 5.48 -19.47
CA LEU A 15 -12.32 6.11 -18.91
C LEU A 15 -12.28 6.06 -17.39
N GLU A 16 -13.40 6.26 -16.71
CA GLU A 16 -13.48 6.18 -15.23
C GLU A 16 -13.31 4.74 -14.75
N ILE A 17 -13.89 3.77 -15.48
CA ILE A 17 -13.66 2.33 -15.20
C ILE A 17 -12.18 1.98 -15.39
N LEU A 18 -11.53 2.49 -16.44
CA LEU A 18 -10.12 2.24 -16.71
C LEU A 18 -9.21 2.86 -15.64
N LYS A 19 -9.47 4.11 -15.24
CA LYS A 19 -8.75 4.77 -14.12
C LYS A 19 -8.90 4.00 -12.83
N HIS A 20 -10.12 3.54 -12.52
CA HIS A 20 -10.37 2.76 -11.32
C HIS A 20 -9.58 1.45 -11.31
N LYS A 21 -9.57 0.72 -12.43
CA LYS A 21 -8.76 -0.50 -12.59
C LYS A 21 -7.26 -0.24 -12.44
N MET A 22 -6.74 0.81 -13.08
CA MET A 22 -5.34 1.22 -12.93
C MET A 22 -5.00 1.54 -11.48
N ASN A 23 -5.88 2.26 -10.77
CA ASN A 23 -5.66 2.58 -9.36
C ASN A 23 -5.61 1.32 -8.48
N LEU A 24 -6.52 0.36 -8.70
CA LEU A 24 -6.51 -0.91 -7.97
C LEU A 24 -5.23 -1.72 -8.25
N GLU A 25 -4.74 -1.73 -9.50
CA GLU A 25 -3.47 -2.39 -9.84
C GLU A 25 -2.28 -1.70 -9.16
N LEU A 26 -2.24 -0.37 -9.14
CA LEU A 26 -1.20 0.40 -8.45
C LEU A 26 -1.22 0.15 -6.93
N GLU A 27 -2.41 0.11 -6.33
CA GLU A 27 -2.58 -0.25 -4.92
C GLU A 27 -2.06 -1.66 -4.65
N ALA A 28 -2.41 -2.64 -5.48
CA ALA A 28 -1.93 -4.02 -5.35
C ALA A 28 -0.39 -4.12 -5.46
N ILE A 29 0.21 -3.39 -6.41
CA ILE A 29 1.67 -3.31 -6.56
C ILE A 29 2.32 -2.72 -5.30
N SER A 30 1.77 -1.63 -4.76
CA SER A 30 2.30 -0.97 -3.58
C SER A 30 2.24 -1.87 -2.32
N VAL A 31 1.16 -2.61 -2.14
CA VAL A 31 1.00 -3.57 -1.03
C VAL A 31 2.01 -4.71 -1.16
N ASN A 32 2.18 -5.26 -2.37
CA ASN A 32 3.15 -6.33 -2.62
C ASN A 32 4.59 -5.86 -2.39
N GLN A 33 4.93 -4.65 -2.82
CA GLN A 33 6.25 -4.05 -2.60
C GLN A 33 6.53 -3.85 -1.12
N LEU A 34 5.57 -3.28 -0.39
CA LEU A 34 5.68 -3.06 1.06
C LEU A 34 5.87 -4.37 1.82
N HIS A 35 5.09 -5.40 1.50
CA HIS A 35 5.22 -6.71 2.11
C HIS A 35 6.59 -7.36 1.82
N THR A 36 7.09 -7.24 0.59
CA THR A 36 8.39 -7.79 0.18
C THR A 36 9.53 -7.12 0.93
N LEU A 37 9.54 -5.78 1.00
CA LEU A 37 10.57 -5.01 1.70
C LEU A 37 10.57 -5.30 3.21
N ALA A 38 9.39 -5.38 3.82
CA ALA A 38 9.26 -5.65 5.25
C ALA A 38 9.73 -7.07 5.60
N THR A 39 9.37 -8.05 4.77
CA THR A 39 9.87 -9.43 4.90
C THR A 39 11.39 -9.46 4.81
N LEU A 40 11.99 -8.81 3.81
CA LEU A 40 13.43 -8.74 3.66
C LEU A 40 14.11 -8.05 4.86
N ALA A 41 13.52 -7.00 5.41
CA ALA A 41 14.03 -6.33 6.60
C ALA A 41 13.99 -7.24 7.85
N VAL A 42 12.97 -8.10 7.99
CA VAL A 42 12.92 -9.13 9.05
C VAL A 42 14.01 -10.18 8.84
N GLU A 43 14.17 -10.67 7.61
CA GLU A 43 15.20 -11.68 7.27
C GLU A 43 16.62 -11.16 7.53
N LYS A 44 16.87 -9.88 7.22
CA LYS A 44 18.13 -9.18 7.54
C LYS A 44 18.26 -8.79 9.02
N LYS A 45 17.26 -9.08 9.86
CA LYS A 45 17.19 -8.71 11.30
C LYS A 45 17.29 -7.19 11.55
N LEU A 46 16.88 -6.39 10.57
CA LEU A 46 16.83 -4.92 10.67
C LEU A 46 15.57 -4.45 11.41
N ILE A 47 14.51 -5.26 11.35
CA ILE A 47 13.30 -5.15 12.18
C ILE A 47 12.94 -6.51 12.75
N THR A 48 12.15 -6.54 13.82
CA THR A 48 11.68 -7.77 14.46
C THR A 48 10.38 -8.29 13.85
N ALA A 49 9.45 -7.40 13.54
CA ALA A 49 8.12 -7.74 13.03
C ALA A 49 7.50 -6.56 12.28
N HIS A 50 6.45 -6.84 11.50
CA HIS A 50 5.67 -5.82 10.80
C HIS A 50 4.19 -6.23 10.68
N GLY A 51 3.31 -5.25 10.46
CA GLY A 51 1.88 -5.46 10.28
C GLY A 51 1.16 -4.22 9.74
N TYR A 52 -0.12 -4.37 9.41
CA TYR A 52 -0.98 -3.25 9.01
C TYR A 52 -2.20 -3.17 9.90
N ARG A 53 -2.41 -2.02 10.54
CA ARG A 53 -3.51 -1.79 11.48
C ARG A 53 -3.99 -0.35 11.39
N GLY A 54 -5.31 -0.16 11.30
CA GLY A 54 -5.92 1.17 11.42
C GLY A 54 -5.51 2.20 10.36
N GLY A 55 -5.11 1.75 9.16
CA GLY A 55 -4.63 2.67 8.11
C GLY A 55 -3.11 2.90 8.11
N GLN A 56 -2.40 2.36 9.10
CA GLN A 56 -0.97 2.53 9.27
C GLN A 56 -0.25 1.19 9.21
N TYR A 57 0.98 1.24 8.70
CA TYR A 57 1.93 0.15 8.77
C TYR A 57 2.71 0.26 10.08
N GLU A 58 2.73 -0.84 10.83
CA GLU A 58 3.44 -0.97 12.09
C GLU A 58 4.75 -1.73 11.85
N LEU A 59 5.87 -1.17 12.30
CA LEU A 59 7.19 -1.80 12.25
C LEU A 59 7.72 -1.90 13.68
N LEU A 60 8.12 -3.09 14.12
CA LEU A 60 8.78 -3.29 15.41
C LEU A 60 10.29 -3.28 15.21
N ARG A 61 10.97 -2.23 15.65
CA ARG A 61 12.42 -2.07 15.54
C ARG A 61 13.00 -1.74 16.91
N ASP A 62 14.05 -2.46 17.31
CA ASP A 62 14.77 -2.22 18.58
C ASP A 62 13.86 -2.16 19.83
N GLY A 63 12.73 -2.88 19.80
CA GLY A 63 11.73 -2.91 20.89
C GLY A 63 10.68 -1.79 20.83
N GLU A 64 10.76 -0.90 19.84
CA GLU A 64 9.82 0.21 19.64
C GLU A 64 8.97 0.03 18.37
N PHE A 65 7.73 0.49 18.44
CA PHE A 65 6.83 0.52 17.28
C PHE A 65 6.98 1.83 16.53
N VAL A 66 7.30 1.73 15.24
CA VAL A 66 7.25 2.84 14.29
C VAL A 66 5.97 2.69 13.47
N LEU A 67 5.13 3.72 13.50
CA LEU A 67 3.86 3.79 12.76
C LEU A 67 4.03 4.72 11.57
N LEU A 68 3.80 4.20 10.37
CA LEU A 68 3.98 4.93 9.12
C LEU A 68 2.75 4.76 8.23
N SER A 69 2.46 5.72 7.36
CA SER A 69 1.59 5.43 6.22
C SER A 69 2.25 4.38 5.30
N PRO A 70 1.48 3.66 4.46
CA PRO A 70 2.06 2.68 3.53
C PRO A 70 3.18 3.25 2.65
N THR A 71 3.03 4.49 2.17
CA THR A 71 4.04 5.15 1.34
C THR A 71 5.32 5.47 2.13
N GLU A 72 5.19 6.00 3.34
CA GLU A 72 6.35 6.27 4.21
C GLU A 72 7.06 4.97 4.60
N ALA A 73 6.30 3.88 4.83
CA ALA A 73 6.85 2.58 5.15
C ALA A 73 7.67 1.99 4.00
N ILE A 74 7.21 2.14 2.75
CA ILE A 74 7.96 1.70 1.55
C ILE A 74 9.32 2.40 1.50
N GLN A 75 9.33 3.72 1.61
CA GLN A 75 10.57 4.51 1.55
C GLN A 75 11.51 4.15 2.71
N TYR A 76 10.98 4.10 3.93
CA TYR A 76 11.75 3.75 5.13
C TYR A 76 12.39 2.37 5.02
N LEU A 77 11.65 1.35 4.56
CA LEU A 77 12.17 0.00 4.41
C LEU A 77 13.18 -0.12 3.26
N GLN A 78 13.00 0.62 2.17
CA GLN A 78 14.00 0.71 1.10
C GLN A 78 15.33 1.26 1.63
N ASP A 79 15.28 2.38 2.34
CA ASP A 79 16.47 3.00 2.93
C ASP A 79 17.12 2.04 3.94
N LEU A 80 16.32 1.41 4.81
CA LEU A 80 16.80 0.47 5.82
C LEU A 80 17.51 -0.75 5.21
N VAL A 81 16.94 -1.33 4.15
CA VAL A 81 17.51 -2.52 3.48
C VAL A 81 18.77 -2.18 2.69
N ASN A 82 18.85 -0.97 2.11
CA ASN A 82 20.00 -0.50 1.33
C ASN A 82 21.16 -0.03 2.24
N ASP A 83 20.86 0.63 3.35
CA ASP A 83 21.89 1.09 4.31
C ASP A 83 22.50 -0.06 5.10
N GLY A 84 21.72 -1.13 5.36
CA GLY A 84 22.20 -2.35 6.00
C GLY A 84 23.15 -3.22 5.14
N ASP A 85 23.51 -2.76 3.94
CA ASP A 85 24.40 -3.44 2.98
C ASP A 85 25.81 -2.82 2.90
N GLN A 86 26.17 -1.91 3.83
CA GLN A 86 27.55 -1.42 3.92
C GLN A 86 28.49 -2.45 4.58
N PRO A 87 29.66 -2.73 3.98
CA PRO A 87 30.63 -3.72 4.45
C PRO A 87 31.35 -3.37 5.76
#